data_AF-A0A382SK68-F1
#
_entry.id   AF-A0A382SK68-F1
#
_cell.length_a   1.000
_cell.length_b   1.000
_cell.length_c   1.000
_cell.angle_alpha   90.00
_cell.angle_beta   90.00
_cell.angle_gamma   90.00
#
_symmetry.space_group_name_H-M   'P 1'
#
loop_
_entity.id
_entity.type
_entity.pdbx_description
1 polymer ?
#
loop_
_entity_poly.entity_id
_entity_poly.type
_entity_poly.pdbx_seq_one_letter_code
_entity_poly.pdbx_strand_id
1 'polypeptide(L)'
;MDQYFEFSVNDSFEVDWVENDPKSFGLFISLAIFELKIKPSKTLISIDTNEFYSSGKKIGLGSSASIASAIINVLDEYFNLQLSESEKIQKALNIHALSQDNFGSGLDVITSCADSGVVECNLKMANEHKWRSLKWPSDLYIKGVITSDESSTKM
;
A
#
# COMPACT_ATOMS: atom_id res chain seq x y z
N MET A 1 17.94 -10.08 1.85
CA MET A 1 18.92 -9.01 2.06
C MET A 1 18.10 -7.77 2.26
N ASP A 2 18.20 -7.17 3.44
CA ASP A 2 17.48 -5.94 3.73
C ASP A 2 18.02 -4.85 2.80
N GLN A 3 17.13 -4.23 2.03
CA GLN A 3 17.48 -3.11 1.15
C GLN A 3 17.17 -1.82 1.90
N TYR A 4 18.20 -0.97 2.00
CA TYR A 4 18.12 0.32 2.67
C TYR A 4 18.40 1.42 1.65
N PHE A 5 17.58 2.47 1.68
CA PHE A 5 17.70 3.57 0.73
C PHE A 5 17.74 4.87 1.52
N GLU A 6 18.84 5.61 1.39
CA GLU A 6 19.01 6.91 2.03
C GLU A 6 18.34 8.01 1.21
N PHE A 7 17.61 8.89 1.90
CA PHE A 7 16.92 10.02 1.29
C PHE A 7 16.84 11.22 2.23
N SER A 8 16.65 12.39 1.63
CA SER A 8 16.22 13.62 2.32
C SER A 8 14.89 14.12 1.77
N VAL A 9 14.26 15.06 2.47
CA VAL A 9 13.01 15.67 2.05
C VAL A 9 13.18 17.18 1.97
N ASN A 10 12.88 17.76 0.81
CA ASN A 10 13.01 19.20 0.58
C ASN A 10 11.82 20.00 1.16
N ASP A 11 11.84 21.32 1.01
CA ASP A 11 10.77 22.18 1.55
C ASP A 11 9.41 22.04 0.86
N SER A 12 9.39 21.45 -0.33
CA SER A 12 8.18 21.10 -1.09
C SER A 12 7.64 19.70 -0.74
N PHE A 13 8.24 19.00 0.22
CA PHE A 13 7.93 17.62 0.61
C PHE A 13 8.21 16.58 -0.49
N GLU A 14 9.17 16.88 -1.36
CA GLU A 14 9.65 15.91 -2.35
C GLU A 14 10.87 15.18 -1.79
N VAL A 15 11.02 13.93 -2.19
CA VAL A 15 12.11 13.05 -1.75
C VAL A 15 13.30 13.20 -2.69
N ASP A 16 14.45 13.53 -2.12
CA ASP A 16 15.74 13.53 -2.79
C ASP A 16 16.51 12.27 -2.39
N TRP A 17 16.63 11.30 -3.30
CA TRP A 17 17.40 10.08 -3.08
C TRP A 17 18.91 10.36 -3.11
N VAL A 18 19.66 9.87 -2.12
CA VAL A 18 21.09 10.18 -1.97
C VAL A 18 21.96 9.40 -2.97
N GLU A 19 21.68 8.11 -3.16
CA GLU A 19 22.44 7.25 -4.07
C GLU A 19 21.64 6.83 -5.31
N ASN A 20 20.67 5.92 -5.14
CA ASN A 20 19.89 5.37 -6.23
C ASN A 20 18.39 5.35 -5.87
N ASP A 21 17.56 5.75 -6.83
CA ASP A 21 16.10 5.63 -6.71
C ASP A 21 15.70 4.14 -6.57
N PRO A 22 14.98 3.76 -5.49
CA PRO A 22 14.47 2.39 -5.29
C PRO A 22 13.37 1.97 -6.27
N LYS A 23 13.06 2.79 -7.28
CA LYS A 23 12.03 2.56 -8.29
C LYS A 23 10.64 2.47 -7.64
N SER A 24 9.96 1.32 -7.78
CA SER A 24 8.59 1.18 -7.29
C SER A 24 8.48 1.34 -5.78
N PHE A 25 9.47 0.87 -5.01
CA PHE A 25 9.46 1.07 -3.55
C PHE A 25 9.72 2.54 -3.18
N GLY A 26 10.60 3.21 -3.93
CA GLY A 26 10.88 4.63 -3.77
C GLY A 26 9.64 5.46 -4.05
N LEU A 27 8.89 5.11 -5.10
CA LEU A 27 7.65 5.78 -5.46
C LEU A 27 6.64 5.81 -4.31
N PHE A 28 6.39 4.68 -3.63
CA PHE A 28 5.46 4.65 -2.50
C PHE A 28 5.93 5.53 -1.33
N ILE A 29 7.23 5.53 -1.04
CA ILE A 29 7.82 6.40 -0.01
C ILE A 29 7.64 7.87 -0.37
N SER A 30 7.98 8.25 -1.61
CA SER A 30 7.85 9.63 -2.11
C SER A 30 6.41 10.12 -2.09
N LEU A 31 5.48 9.30 -2.57
CA LEU A 31 4.06 9.63 -2.56
C LEU A 31 3.52 9.76 -1.12
N ALA A 32 3.91 8.88 -0.20
CA ALA A 32 3.49 8.95 1.18
C ALA A 32 4.00 10.20 1.90
N ILE A 33 5.28 10.53 1.72
CA ILE A 33 5.89 11.74 2.29
C ILE A 33 5.17 13.00 1.77
N PHE A 34 4.92 13.04 0.46
CA PHE A 34 4.20 14.16 -0.16
C PHE A 34 2.75 14.26 0.31
N GLU A 35 2.03 13.14 0.40
CA GLU A 35 0.61 13.07 0.78
C GLU A 35 0.39 13.40 2.28
N LEU A 36 1.35 13.04 3.13
CA LEU A 36 1.30 13.30 4.58
C LEU A 36 1.94 14.64 4.97
N LYS A 37 2.66 15.30 4.07
CA LYS A 37 3.39 16.55 4.33
C LYS A 37 4.32 16.44 5.55
N ILE A 38 5.07 15.35 5.60
CA ILE A 38 6.03 15.04 6.67
C ILE A 38 7.47 15.26 6.19
N LYS A 39 8.38 15.52 7.12
CA LYS A 39 9.83 15.60 6.86
C LYS A 39 10.57 14.65 7.80
N PRO A 40 10.65 13.35 7.46
CA PRO A 40 11.48 12.40 8.20
C PRO A 40 12.91 12.92 8.29
N SER A 41 13.47 12.89 9.50
CA SER A 41 14.89 13.14 9.72
C SER A 41 15.49 11.92 10.41
N LYS A 42 16.66 11.46 9.95
CA LYS A 42 17.35 10.28 10.49
C LYS A 42 16.44 9.05 10.61
N THR A 43 15.54 8.87 9.65
CA THR A 43 14.55 7.78 9.64
C THR A 43 14.92 6.78 8.55
N LEU A 44 14.83 5.51 8.88
CA LEU A 44 15.05 4.40 7.95
C LEU A 44 13.72 3.74 7.66
N ILE A 45 13.37 3.61 6.37
CA ILE A 45 12.16 2.92 5.93
C ILE A 45 12.59 1.70 5.12
N SER A 46 12.12 0.52 5.54
CA SER A 46 12.32 -0.74 4.83
C SER A 46 10.96 -1.34 4.45
N ILE A 47 10.81 -1.74 3.19
CA ILE A 47 9.60 -2.41 2.69
C ILE A 47 10.00 -3.84 2.31
N ASP A 48 9.44 -4.83 3.01
CA ASP A 48 9.55 -6.24 2.64
C ASP A 48 8.24 -6.71 2.01
N THR A 49 8.32 -7.25 0.79
CA THR A 49 7.19 -7.84 0.07
C THR A 49 7.43 -9.28 -0.36
N ASN A 50 8.43 -9.98 0.19
CA ASN A 50 8.83 -11.32 -0.25
C ASN A 50 7.66 -12.32 -0.27
N GLU A 51 6.71 -12.21 0.67
CA GLU A 51 5.50 -13.05 0.75
C GLU A 51 4.50 -12.82 -0.40
N PHE A 52 4.62 -11.72 -1.16
CA PHE A 52 3.84 -11.48 -2.38
C PHE A 52 4.50 -12.08 -3.63
N TYR A 53 5.58 -12.83 -3.48
CA TYR A 53 6.31 -13.44 -4.58
C TYR A 53 6.48 -14.94 -4.36
N SER A 54 6.45 -15.70 -5.45
CA SER A 54 6.81 -17.12 -5.48
C SER A 54 7.72 -17.36 -6.66
N SER A 55 8.88 -17.99 -6.41
CA SER A 55 9.92 -18.20 -7.43
C SER A 55 10.29 -16.93 -8.20
N GLY A 56 10.33 -15.78 -7.52
CA GLY A 56 10.65 -14.47 -8.10
C GLY A 56 9.53 -13.80 -8.91
N LYS A 57 8.32 -14.37 -8.94
CA LYS A 57 7.16 -13.81 -9.67
C LYS A 57 6.08 -13.34 -8.70
N LYS A 58 5.41 -12.22 -9.01
CA LYS A 58 4.28 -11.75 -8.20
C LYS A 58 3.12 -12.74 -8.27
N ILE A 59 2.50 -13.01 -7.13
CA ILE A 59 1.40 -13.98 -7.02
C ILE A 59 0.00 -13.36 -7.12
N GLY A 60 -0.08 -12.03 -7.32
CA GLY A 60 -1.35 -11.34 -7.56
C GLY A 60 -2.22 -11.06 -6.34
N LEU A 61 -1.67 -11.09 -5.12
CA LEU A 61 -2.41 -10.83 -3.86
C LEU A 61 -2.46 -9.35 -3.44
N GLY A 62 -2.25 -8.40 -4.36
CA GLY A 62 -2.43 -6.98 -4.05
C GLY A 62 -1.26 -6.29 -3.34
N SER A 63 -0.01 -6.71 -3.57
CA SER A 63 1.20 -6.12 -2.94
C SER A 63 1.23 -4.58 -2.92
N SER A 64 0.84 -3.90 -4.00
CA SER A 64 0.81 -2.43 -4.05
C SER A 64 -0.22 -1.81 -3.10
N ALA A 65 -1.39 -2.42 -2.98
CA ALA A 65 -2.44 -1.97 -2.06
C ALA A 65 -2.01 -2.17 -0.61
N SER A 66 -1.36 -3.31 -0.32
CA SER A 66 -0.81 -3.59 1.00
C SER A 66 0.30 -2.61 1.38
N ILE A 67 1.21 -2.26 0.47
CA ILE A 67 2.23 -1.22 0.71
C ILE A 67 1.56 0.13 1.01
N ALA A 68 0.61 0.57 0.18
CA ALA A 68 -0.06 1.86 0.34
C ALA A 68 -0.79 1.98 1.69
N SER A 69 -1.47 0.91 2.13
CA SER A 69 -2.12 0.86 3.44
C SER A 69 -1.10 0.85 4.58
N ALA A 70 -0.09 -0.01 4.52
CA ALA A 70 0.90 -0.17 5.57
C ALA A 70 1.73 1.11 5.78
N ILE A 71 2.18 1.76 4.70
CA ILE A 71 3.03 2.95 4.81
C ILE A 71 2.31 4.13 5.46
N ILE A 72 1.01 4.31 5.15
CA ILE A 72 0.19 5.35 5.79
C ILE A 72 0.03 5.08 7.29
N ASN A 73 -0.28 3.83 7.66
CA ASN A 73 -0.43 3.46 9.07
C ASN A 73 0.85 3.66 9.87
N VAL A 74 1.99 3.18 9.34
CA VAL A 74 3.29 3.29 10.01
C VAL A 74 3.73 4.74 10.15
N LEU A 75 3.55 5.57 9.12
CA LEU A 75 3.95 6.98 9.17
C LEU A 75 3.02 7.82 10.04
N ASP A 76 1.71 7.54 10.05
CA ASP A 76 0.78 8.16 11.00
C ASP A 76 1.19 7.89 12.45
N GLU A 77 1.52 6.63 12.78
CA GLU A 77 1.97 6.24 14.10
C GLU A 77 3.32 6.88 14.46
N TYR A 78 4.31 6.76 13.56
CA TYR A 78 5.67 7.25 13.81
C TYR A 78 5.75 8.78 13.97
N PHE A 79 4.99 9.53 13.17
CA PHE A 79 4.92 10.99 13.27
C PHE A 79 3.81 11.49 14.19
N ASN A 80 3.03 10.58 14.77
CA ASN A 80 1.90 10.89 15.64
C ASN A 80 0.92 11.90 15.00
N LEU A 81 0.54 11.65 13.74
CA LEU A 81 -0.30 12.57 12.95
C LEU A 81 -1.78 12.54 13.38
N GLN A 82 -2.19 11.49 14.10
CA GLN A 82 -3.56 11.34 14.64
C GLN A 82 -4.63 11.36 13.55
N LEU A 83 -4.33 10.73 12.40
CA LEU A 83 -5.29 10.61 11.30
C LEU A 83 -6.48 9.74 11.69
N SER A 84 -7.68 10.16 11.30
CA SER A 84 -8.86 9.30 11.35
C SER A 84 -8.73 8.13 10.37
N GLU A 85 -9.48 7.06 10.61
CA GLU A 85 -9.54 5.88 9.73
C GLU A 85 -9.89 6.27 8.28
N SER A 86 -10.87 7.16 8.09
CA SER A 86 -11.24 7.65 6.76
C SER A 86 -10.11 8.42 6.08
N GLU A 87 -9.32 9.21 6.81
CA GLU A 87 -8.17 9.92 6.25
C GLU A 87 -7.07 8.96 5.85
N LYS A 88 -6.80 7.94 6.66
CA LYS A 88 -5.82 6.89 6.34
C LYS A 88 -6.19 6.17 5.05
N ILE A 89 -7.45 5.77 4.92
CA ILE A 89 -7.97 5.09 3.72
C ILE A 89 -7.86 6.01 2.50
N GLN A 90 -8.32 7.27 2.61
CA GLN A 90 -8.27 8.21 1.50
C GLN A 90 -6.83 8.42 1.01
N LYS A 91 -5.87 8.56 1.93
CA LYS A 91 -4.45 8.72 1.58
C LYS A 91 -3.85 7.47 0.95
N ALA A 92 -4.19 6.28 1.47
CA ALA A 92 -3.76 5.02 0.87
C ALA A 92 -4.33 4.85 -0.55
N LEU A 93 -5.60 5.22 -0.77
CA LEU A 93 -6.23 5.24 -2.09
C LEU A 93 -5.52 6.20 -3.04
N ASN A 94 -5.21 7.42 -2.59
CA ASN A 94 -4.51 8.42 -3.40
C ASN A 94 -3.13 7.92 -3.84
N ILE A 95 -2.34 7.38 -2.90
CA ILE A 95 -0.99 6.86 -3.19
C ILE A 95 -1.07 5.67 -4.16
N HIS A 96 -1.99 4.74 -3.93
CA HIS A 96 -2.14 3.57 -4.81
C HIS A 96 -2.59 3.99 -6.22
N ALA A 97 -3.59 4.87 -6.34
CA ALA A 97 -4.03 5.40 -7.62
C ALA A 97 -2.88 6.07 -8.38
N LEU A 98 -2.11 6.96 -7.73
CA LEU A 98 -0.96 7.60 -8.35
C LEU A 98 0.12 6.60 -8.77
N SER A 99 0.35 5.53 -8.00
CA SER A 99 1.30 4.46 -8.36
C SER A 99 0.84 3.62 -9.58
N GLN A 100 -0.46 3.61 -9.87
CA GLN A 100 -1.07 2.86 -10.96
C GLN A 100 -1.56 3.74 -12.12
N ASP A 101 -1.10 4.97 -12.24
CA ASP A 101 -1.56 5.93 -13.27
C ASP A 101 -3.09 6.15 -13.25
N ASN A 102 -3.67 6.14 -12.05
CA ASN A 102 -5.11 6.23 -11.76
C ASN A 102 -5.95 5.09 -12.34
N PHE A 103 -5.35 3.92 -12.54
CA PHE A 103 -6.07 2.71 -12.92
C PHE A 103 -6.46 1.88 -11.68
N GLY A 104 -7.63 1.24 -11.73
CA GLY A 104 -8.12 0.35 -10.66
C GLY A 104 -9.33 0.89 -9.89
N SER A 105 -10.00 0.00 -9.17
CA SER A 105 -11.20 0.34 -8.39
C SER A 105 -10.91 0.82 -6.96
N GLY A 106 -9.69 0.60 -6.47
CA GLY A 106 -9.30 0.82 -5.07
C GLY A 106 -9.87 -0.19 -4.07
N LEU A 107 -10.61 -1.21 -4.52
CA LEU A 107 -11.18 -2.23 -3.62
C LEU A 107 -10.11 -3.06 -2.90
N ASP A 108 -8.98 -3.31 -3.57
CA ASP A 108 -7.81 -3.96 -2.97
C ASP A 108 -7.20 -3.12 -1.83
N VAL A 109 -7.17 -1.79 -1.99
CA VAL A 109 -6.76 -0.86 -0.92
C VAL A 109 -7.74 -0.90 0.24
N ILE A 110 -9.05 -0.84 -0.02
CA ILE A 110 -10.07 -0.97 1.04
C ILE A 110 -9.89 -2.28 1.80
N THR A 111 -9.70 -3.40 1.10
CA THR A 111 -9.49 -4.70 1.75
C THR A 111 -8.20 -4.74 2.56
N SER A 112 -7.14 -4.06 2.11
CA SER A 112 -5.88 -3.97 2.85
C SER A 112 -6.01 -3.11 4.11
N CYS A 113 -6.73 -1.98 4.03
CA CYS A 113 -6.97 -1.11 5.18
C CYS A 113 -7.95 -1.70 6.19
N ALA A 114 -8.91 -2.50 5.73
CA ALA A 114 -9.90 -3.13 6.60
C ALA A 114 -9.28 -4.12 7.59
N ASP A 115 -8.11 -4.69 7.26
CA ASP A 115 -7.38 -5.69 8.05
C ASP A 115 -8.30 -6.74 8.69
N SER A 116 -9.28 -7.22 7.90
CA SER A 116 -10.30 -8.15 8.35
C SER A 116 -10.44 -9.26 7.32
N GLY A 117 -10.72 -10.49 7.80
CA GLY A 117 -10.67 -11.69 6.96
C GLY A 117 -11.48 -11.58 5.67
N VAL A 118 -12.81 -11.48 5.76
CA VAL A 118 -13.67 -11.28 4.58
C VAL A 118 -14.37 -9.95 4.68
N VAL A 119 -14.40 -9.21 3.57
CA VAL A 119 -15.14 -7.96 3.47
C VAL A 119 -16.14 -7.99 2.32
N GLU A 120 -17.32 -7.44 2.57
CA GLU A 120 -18.26 -7.02 1.55
C GLU A 120 -18.05 -5.53 1.28
N CYS A 121 -17.70 -5.19 0.05
CA CYS A 121 -17.55 -3.82 -0.40
C CYS A 121 -17.92 -3.71 -1.89
N ASN A 122 -18.68 -2.67 -2.23
CA ASN A 122 -18.96 -2.29 -3.61
C ASN A 122 -18.40 -0.88 -3.87
N LEU A 123 -18.39 -0.44 -5.13
CA LEU A 123 -17.82 0.86 -5.50
C LEU A 123 -18.43 2.05 -4.76
N LYS A 124 -19.73 2.02 -4.47
CA LYS A 124 -20.39 3.08 -3.69
C LYS A 124 -19.85 3.10 -2.26
N MET A 125 -19.72 1.93 -1.63
CA MET A 125 -19.18 1.83 -0.27
C MET A 125 -17.70 2.24 -0.23
N ALA A 126 -16.90 1.85 -1.23
CA ALA A 126 -15.50 2.25 -1.34
C ALA A 126 -15.34 3.78 -1.42
N ASN A 127 -16.17 4.45 -2.22
CA ASN A 127 -16.19 5.91 -2.33
C ASN A 127 -16.62 6.61 -1.01
N GLU A 128 -17.33 5.91 -0.14
CA GLU A 128 -17.70 6.38 1.20
C GLU A 128 -16.72 5.90 2.29
N HIS A 129 -15.62 5.23 1.91
CA HIS A 129 -14.65 4.58 2.80
C HIS A 129 -15.31 3.59 3.79
N LYS A 130 -16.25 2.79 3.30
CA LYS A 130 -17.01 1.81 4.09
C LYS A 130 -16.87 0.39 3.55
N TRP A 131 -17.00 -0.58 4.45
CA TRP A 131 -17.12 -2.00 4.14
C TRP A 131 -17.94 -2.67 5.25
N ARG A 132 -18.29 -3.94 5.04
CA ARG A 132 -18.82 -4.80 6.08
C ARG A 132 -17.92 -6.00 6.25
N SER A 133 -17.39 -6.19 7.45
CA SER A 133 -16.66 -7.42 7.76
C SER A 133 -17.64 -8.59 7.87
N LEU A 134 -17.28 -9.70 7.23
CA LEU A 134 -18.03 -10.94 7.23
C LEU A 134 -17.23 -12.01 7.98
N LYS A 135 -17.94 -12.97 8.57
CA LYS A 135 -17.30 -14.16 9.14
C LYS A 135 -17.00 -15.15 8.02
N TRP A 136 -15.78 -15.67 8.01
CA TRP A 136 -15.44 -16.81 7.17
C TRP A 136 -16.28 -18.03 7.60
N PRO A 137 -16.93 -18.77 6.67
CA PRO A 137 -17.66 -19.98 7.03
C PRO A 137 -16.71 -21.05 7.59
N SER A 138 -17.07 -21.66 8.72
CA SER A 138 -16.20 -22.62 9.43
C SER A 138 -15.95 -23.93 8.67
N ASP A 139 -16.81 -24.23 7.70
CA ASP A 139 -16.80 -25.45 6.88
C ASP A 139 -16.31 -25.20 5.45
N LEU A 140 -15.88 -23.97 5.14
CA LEU A 140 -15.35 -23.60 3.83
C LEU A 140 -13.83 -23.42 3.90
N TYR A 141 -13.12 -23.90 2.89
CA TYR A 141 -11.66 -23.71 2.75
C TYR A 141 -11.37 -23.02 1.44
N ILE A 142 -10.56 -21.95 1.46
CA ILE A 142 -9.95 -21.39 0.25
C ILE A 142 -8.62 -22.10 0.00
N LYS A 143 -8.42 -22.52 -1.24
CA LYS A 143 -7.12 -22.92 -1.75
C LYS A 143 -6.73 -22.01 -2.91
N GLY A 144 -5.71 -21.18 -2.70
CA GLY A 144 -5.07 -20.45 -3.79
C GLY A 144 -4.23 -21.40 -4.64
N VAL A 145 -4.41 -21.37 -5.95
CA VAL A 145 -3.55 -22.06 -6.91
C VAL A 145 -2.94 -21.00 -7.82
N ILE A 146 -1.62 -20.88 -7.76
CA ILE A 146 -0.87 -19.86 -8.49
C ILE A 146 -0.38 -20.51 -9.79
N THR A 147 -0.63 -19.84 -10.92
CA THR A 147 -0.09 -20.26 -12.22
C THR A 147 1.40 -19.87 -12.29
N SER A 148 2.16 -20.47 -13.21
CA SER A 148 3.55 -20.07 -13.44
C SER A 148 3.69 -18.72 -14.15
N ASP A 149 2.58 -18.07 -14.50
CA ASP A 149 2.53 -16.92 -15.41
C ASP A 149 2.19 -15.65 -14.62
N GLU A 150 3.02 -14.63 -14.79
CA GLU A 150 2.77 -13.30 -14.25
C GLU A 150 1.92 -12.52 -15.26
N SER A 151 0.90 -11.81 -14.78
CA SER A 151 0.08 -10.93 -15.60
C SER A 151 0.49 -9.47 -15.37
N SER A 152 0.70 -8.73 -16.46
CA SER A 152 0.72 -7.27 -16.37
C SER A 152 -0.70 -6.77 -16.14
N THR A 153 -0.92 -6.05 -15.05
CA THR A 153 -2.19 -5.35 -14.78
C THR A 153 -2.37 -4.09 -15.62
N LYS A 154 -1.30 -3.60 -16.28
CA LYS A 154 -1.35 -2.54 -17.28
C LYS A 154 -1.41 -3.17 -18.67
N MET A 155 -2.49 -2.91 -19.43
CA MET A 155 -2.61 -3.21 -20.86
C MET A 155 -2.23 -1.99 -21.69
#